data_AF-A0A819MJ17-F1
#
_entry.id   AF-A0A819MJ17-F1
#
_cell.length_a   1.000
_cell.length_b   1.000
_cell.length_c   1.000
_cell.angle_alpha   90.00
_cell.angle_beta   90.00
_cell.angle_gamma   90.00
#
_symmetry.space_group_name_H-M   'P 1'
#
loop_
_entity.id
_entity.type
_entity.pdbx_description
1 polymer ?
#
loop_
_entity_poly.entity_id
_entity_poly.type
_entity_poly.pdbx_seq_one_letter_code
_entity_poly.pdbx_strand_id
1 'polypeptide(L)'
;MITIENESYPKYQPLDDLGGERGIGSGFCQAIVFGEHGPTLNINNIYRCFYQNYNLIEFLSCYLNYDIRKYGIPPKDHPLLVQNILKFLWFVISLSNKICQYRLKSFGCPASEHKYTINESKQITAVDYFRDKLNICLCNPHLPVVEVYNSNDENQSYFLPIELVNVDKGQTNLQSLTPAQHAKIEKKTVVSPEERYKMIRHIVNERGFNQDLYLKEFDITVNADEMIMLPARILPRPKIKYKSSHGDLDGHVIERVQIGKWCLNNCFDKTYEIRTWAVVFVSPHEPNDH
;
A
#
# COMPACT_ATOMS: atom_id res chain seq x y z
N MET A 1 8.40 4.00 -14.10
CA MET A 1 8.04 2.93 -13.14
C MET A 1 8.35 3.44 -11.73
N ILE A 2 7.63 2.98 -10.73
CA ILE A 2 8.00 3.06 -9.32
C ILE A 2 8.72 1.75 -9.01
N THR A 3 9.93 1.82 -8.50
CA THR A 3 10.73 0.64 -8.14
C THR A 3 10.94 0.63 -6.64
N ILE A 4 10.66 -0.48 -5.99
CA ILE A 4 10.83 -0.68 -4.55
C ILE A 4 11.53 -2.01 -4.38
N GLU A 5 12.80 -2.00 -4.02
CA GLU A 5 13.64 -3.21 -4.00
C GLU A 5 13.60 -3.93 -5.37
N ASN A 6 13.11 -5.16 -5.41
CA ASN A 6 12.96 -5.97 -6.63
C ASN A 6 11.56 -5.88 -7.26
N GLU A 7 10.70 -5.01 -6.73
CA GLU A 7 9.32 -4.81 -7.16
C GLU A 7 9.21 -3.60 -8.10
N SER A 8 8.39 -3.73 -9.14
CA SER A 8 8.19 -2.71 -10.16
C SER A 8 6.70 -2.48 -10.42
N TYR A 9 6.30 -1.21 -10.37
CA TYR A 9 4.90 -0.77 -10.53
C TYR A 9 4.82 0.37 -11.57
N PRO A 10 3.85 0.35 -12.50
CA PRO A 10 3.62 1.52 -13.35
C PRO A 10 3.15 2.72 -12.52
N LYS A 11 3.74 3.91 -12.72
CA LYS A 11 3.46 5.11 -11.89
C LYS A 11 2.03 5.62 -12.05
N TYR A 12 1.49 5.51 -13.27
CA TYR A 12 0.19 6.06 -13.64
C TYR A 12 -0.86 4.98 -13.89
N GLN A 13 -0.68 3.79 -13.31
CA GLN A 13 -1.70 2.74 -13.40
C GLN A 13 -2.99 3.17 -12.68
N PRO A 14 -4.15 2.66 -13.12
CA PRO A 14 -5.35 2.70 -12.29
C PRO A 14 -5.11 1.89 -11.00
N LEU A 15 -5.66 2.39 -9.90
CA LEU A 15 -5.66 1.70 -8.62
C LEU A 15 -7.08 1.22 -8.33
N ASP A 16 -7.23 -0.01 -7.86
CA ASP A 16 -8.54 -0.46 -7.38
C ASP A 16 -8.79 0.11 -5.98
N ASP A 17 -9.95 0.72 -5.79
CA ASP A 17 -10.27 1.45 -4.57
C ASP A 17 -10.37 0.52 -3.34
N LEU A 18 -9.54 0.81 -2.33
CA LEU A 18 -9.62 0.14 -1.03
C LEU A 18 -10.49 0.92 -0.04
N GLY A 19 -10.81 2.19 -0.32
CA GLY A 19 -11.42 3.14 0.58
C GLY A 19 -10.41 3.76 1.55
N GLY A 20 -10.73 4.95 2.06
CA GLY A 20 -9.82 5.73 2.91
C GLY A 20 -8.52 6.04 2.18
N GLU A 21 -8.58 6.95 1.20
CA GLU A 21 -7.47 7.49 0.41
C GLU A 21 -6.54 6.50 -0.32
N ARG A 22 -6.81 5.20 -0.24
CA ARG A 22 -5.91 4.11 -0.63
C ARG A 22 -6.45 3.30 -1.79
N GLY A 23 -5.55 2.80 -2.62
CA GLY A 23 -5.87 1.88 -3.70
C GLY A 23 -4.80 0.83 -3.90
N ILE A 24 -5.17 -0.30 -4.49
CA ILE A 24 -4.25 -1.41 -4.77
C ILE A 24 -3.77 -1.37 -6.22
N GLY A 25 -2.46 -1.22 -6.40
CA GLY A 25 -1.79 -1.27 -7.69
C GLY A 25 -1.20 -2.65 -7.95
N SER A 26 -1.21 -3.06 -9.22
CA SER A 26 -0.54 -4.26 -9.70
C SER A 26 0.90 -3.94 -10.11
N GLY A 27 1.79 -4.88 -9.89
CA GLY A 27 3.17 -4.79 -10.33
C GLY A 27 3.75 -6.17 -10.54
N PHE A 28 5.05 -6.24 -10.69
CA PHE A 28 5.76 -7.50 -10.76
C PHE A 28 7.04 -7.43 -9.95
N CYS A 29 7.43 -8.56 -9.36
CA CYS A 29 8.80 -8.73 -8.90
C CYS A 29 9.61 -9.43 -10.00
N GLN A 30 10.89 -9.09 -10.06
CA GLN A 30 11.84 -9.75 -10.95
C GLN A 30 13.13 -10.05 -10.18
N ALA A 31 13.66 -11.26 -10.33
CA ALA A 31 14.93 -11.66 -9.74
C ALA A 31 15.66 -12.65 -10.64
N ILE A 32 16.98 -12.57 -10.69
CA ILE A 32 17.81 -13.59 -11.35
C ILE A 32 18.24 -14.59 -10.29
N VAL A 33 18.00 -15.87 -10.55
CA VAL A 33 18.38 -16.98 -9.68
C VAL A 33 19.34 -17.89 -10.43
N PHE A 34 20.46 -18.22 -9.82
CA PHE A 34 21.42 -19.17 -10.37
C PHE A 34 21.14 -20.56 -9.80
N GLY A 35 20.89 -21.53 -10.68
CA GLY A 35 20.64 -22.92 -10.30
C GLY A 35 21.25 -23.90 -11.30
N GLU A 36 20.86 -25.16 -11.19
CA GLU A 36 21.35 -26.25 -12.05
C GLU A 36 21.03 -26.03 -13.54
N HIS A 37 19.97 -25.26 -13.84
CA HIS A 37 19.57 -24.88 -15.20
C HIS A 37 20.24 -23.60 -15.71
N GLY A 38 21.22 -23.07 -14.97
CA GLY A 38 21.86 -21.79 -15.26
C GLY A 38 21.09 -20.58 -14.72
N PRO A 39 21.43 -19.37 -15.19
CA PRO A 39 20.76 -18.13 -14.78
C PRO A 39 19.30 -18.14 -15.22
N THR A 40 18.39 -18.05 -14.27
CA THR A 40 16.94 -18.09 -14.50
C THR A 40 16.30 -16.79 -14.05
N LEU A 41 15.46 -16.20 -14.90
CA LEU A 41 14.67 -15.03 -14.55
C LEU A 41 13.37 -15.47 -13.87
N ASN A 42 13.25 -15.19 -12.57
CA ASN A 42 12.05 -15.40 -11.78
C ASN A 42 11.18 -14.13 -11.83
N ILE A 43 9.94 -14.27 -12.29
CA ILE A 43 8.95 -13.19 -12.37
C ILE A 43 7.67 -13.65 -11.70
N ASN A 44 7.08 -12.78 -10.89
CA ASN A 44 5.75 -13.02 -10.34
C ASN A 44 4.94 -11.72 -10.31
N ASN A 45 3.62 -11.84 -10.45
CA ASN A 45 2.70 -10.75 -10.22
C ASN A 45 2.62 -10.45 -8.71
N ILE A 46 2.63 -9.18 -8.36
CA ILE A 46 2.53 -8.70 -6.99
C ILE A 46 1.58 -7.52 -6.92
N TYR A 47 1.09 -7.24 -5.71
CA TYR A 47 0.21 -6.11 -5.46
C TYR A 47 0.71 -5.31 -4.27
N ARG A 48 0.52 -4.01 -4.33
CA ARG A 48 0.89 -3.11 -3.24
C ARG A 48 -0.15 -2.00 -3.09
N CYS A 49 -0.29 -1.52 -1.86
CA CYS A 49 -1.17 -0.41 -1.54
C CYS A 49 -0.46 0.92 -1.78
N PHE A 50 -1.12 1.80 -2.52
CA PHE A 50 -0.68 3.15 -2.84
C PHE A 50 -1.72 4.17 -2.37
N TYR A 51 -1.28 5.39 -2.12
CA TYR A 51 -2.19 6.51 -1.99
C TYR A 51 -2.79 6.84 -3.37
N GLN A 52 -4.10 7.03 -3.39
CA GLN A 52 -4.78 7.55 -4.56
C GLN A 52 -4.47 9.04 -4.73
N ASN A 53 -4.74 9.55 -5.93
CA ASN A 53 -4.52 10.95 -6.29
C ASN A 53 -5.60 11.85 -5.67
N TYR A 54 -5.46 12.15 -4.39
CA TYR A 54 -6.34 13.05 -3.66
C TYR A 54 -5.75 14.44 -3.52
N ASN A 55 -6.64 15.44 -3.52
CA ASN A 55 -6.31 16.75 -3.01
C ASN A 55 -5.94 16.64 -1.52
N LEU A 56 -5.02 17.48 -1.04
CA LEU A 56 -4.56 17.43 0.34
C LEU A 56 -5.71 17.63 1.35
N ILE A 57 -6.75 18.40 0.99
CA ILE A 57 -7.96 18.51 1.80
C ILE A 57 -8.68 17.16 1.95
N GLU A 58 -8.87 16.45 0.85
CA GLU A 58 -9.59 15.17 0.82
C GLU A 58 -8.77 14.10 1.55
N PHE A 59 -7.47 14.05 1.27
CA PHE A 59 -6.54 13.17 1.94
C PHE A 59 -6.57 13.34 3.45
N LEU A 60 -6.45 14.59 3.94
CA LEU A 60 -6.48 14.87 5.37
C LEU A 60 -7.86 14.64 5.99
N SER A 61 -8.94 14.90 5.25
CA SER A 61 -10.30 14.62 5.73
C SER A 61 -10.54 13.12 5.91
N CYS A 62 -10.04 12.29 4.99
CA CYS A 62 -10.08 10.84 5.13
C CYS A 62 -9.20 10.38 6.30
N TYR A 63 -7.97 10.90 6.41
CA TYR A 63 -7.04 10.55 7.48
C TYR A 63 -7.55 10.90 8.88
N LEU A 64 -8.17 12.08 9.02
CA LEU A 64 -8.73 12.58 10.29
C LEU A 64 -10.16 12.09 10.56
N ASN A 65 -10.78 11.44 9.58
CA ASN A 65 -12.16 10.94 9.62
C ASN A 65 -13.22 12.05 9.89
N TYR A 66 -13.01 13.26 9.37
CA TYR A 66 -14.00 14.34 9.31
C TYR A 66 -13.69 15.34 8.19
N ASP A 67 -14.69 16.11 7.74
CA ASP A 67 -14.52 17.10 6.68
C ASP A 67 -13.83 18.37 7.18
N ILE A 68 -12.53 18.50 6.90
CA ILE A 68 -11.75 19.67 7.36
C ILE A 68 -12.25 20.97 6.75
N ARG A 69 -12.96 20.95 5.62
CA ARG A 69 -13.56 22.16 5.02
C ARG A 69 -14.55 22.82 5.97
N LYS A 70 -15.23 22.02 6.81
CA LYS A 70 -16.23 22.52 7.76
C LYS A 70 -15.64 22.84 9.12
N TYR A 71 -14.75 21.98 9.62
CA TYR A 71 -14.28 22.04 11.01
C TYR A 71 -12.88 22.66 11.16
N GLY A 72 -12.18 22.87 10.06
CA GLY A 72 -10.78 23.29 10.06
C GLY A 72 -9.83 22.18 10.53
N ILE A 73 -8.55 22.51 10.67
CA ILE A 73 -7.55 21.65 11.31
C ILE A 73 -7.08 22.38 12.56
N PRO A 74 -7.27 21.82 13.78
CA PRO A 74 -6.79 22.46 15.01
C PRO A 74 -5.27 22.72 14.94
N PRO A 75 -4.79 23.93 15.25
CA PRO A 75 -3.36 24.26 15.18
C PRO A 75 -2.45 23.33 16.00
N LYS A 76 -2.99 22.79 17.11
CA LYS A 76 -2.29 21.81 17.96
C LYS A 76 -1.97 20.48 17.23
N ASP A 77 -2.75 20.11 16.21
CA ASP A 77 -2.59 18.85 15.49
C ASP A 77 -1.63 19.00 14.30
N HIS A 78 -1.32 20.24 13.87
CA HIS A 78 -0.46 20.52 12.73
C HIS A 78 0.92 19.84 12.84
N PRO A 79 1.67 19.95 13.95
CA PRO A 79 2.98 19.32 14.05
C PRO A 79 2.90 17.79 13.98
N LEU A 80 1.88 17.20 14.59
CA LEU A 80 1.67 15.75 14.59
C LEU A 80 1.34 15.22 13.20
N LEU A 81 0.52 15.95 12.43
CA LEU A 81 0.22 15.60 11.03
C LEU A 81 1.47 15.63 10.16
N VAL A 82 2.31 16.65 10.31
CA VAL A 82 3.60 16.72 9.61
C VAL A 82 4.49 15.56 10.02
N GLN A 83 4.66 15.34 11.32
CA GLN A 83 5.59 14.35 11.85
C GLN A 83 5.20 12.91 11.52
N ASN A 84 3.91 12.59 11.55
CA ASN A 84 3.43 11.21 11.43
C ASN A 84 3.15 10.79 9.99
N ILE A 85 2.75 11.72 9.11
CA ILE A 85 2.33 11.37 7.75
C ILE A 85 2.91 12.30 6.67
N LEU A 86 2.70 13.62 6.76
CA LEU A 86 2.94 14.50 5.61
C LEU A 86 4.42 14.62 5.22
N LYS A 87 5.36 14.59 6.19
CA LYS A 87 6.79 14.70 5.88
C LYS A 87 7.32 13.53 5.02
N PHE A 88 6.63 12.38 5.06
CA PHE A 88 7.02 11.20 4.31
C PHE A 88 6.46 11.17 2.89
N LEU A 89 5.54 12.09 2.57
CA LEU A 89 4.90 12.18 1.26
C LEU A 89 5.51 13.29 0.38
N TRP A 90 5.40 13.08 -0.92
CA TRP A 90 5.60 14.04 -1.98
C TRP A 90 4.27 14.65 -2.37
N PHE A 91 4.29 15.92 -2.69
CA PHE A 91 3.11 16.64 -3.13
C PHE A 91 3.35 17.26 -4.48
N VAL A 92 2.30 17.38 -5.27
CA VAL A 92 2.33 18.00 -6.59
C VAL A 92 1.32 19.11 -6.67
N ILE A 93 1.74 20.20 -7.28
CA ILE A 93 0.88 21.30 -7.69
C ILE A 93 0.94 21.42 -9.21
N SER A 94 -0.23 21.58 -9.81
CA SER A 94 -0.38 21.73 -11.26
C SER A 94 -0.95 23.12 -11.54
N LEU A 95 -0.07 24.08 -11.81
CA LEU A 95 -0.44 25.46 -12.16
C LEU A 95 0.09 25.76 -13.56
N SER A 96 -0.76 26.34 -14.43
CA SER A 96 -0.35 26.84 -15.75
C SER A 96 0.45 25.84 -16.60
N ASN A 97 0.00 24.58 -16.64
CA ASN A 97 0.65 23.45 -17.33
C ASN A 97 2.06 23.06 -16.81
N LYS A 98 2.49 23.61 -15.67
CA LYS A 98 3.71 23.18 -14.99
C LYS A 98 3.34 22.34 -13.77
N ILE A 99 3.91 21.14 -13.73
CA ILE A 99 3.82 20.26 -12.57
C ILE A 99 5.09 20.45 -11.75
N CYS A 100 4.93 20.93 -10.53
CA CYS A 100 6.02 21.05 -9.57
C CYS A 100 5.80 20.05 -8.44
N GLN A 101 6.87 19.35 -8.05
CA GLN A 101 6.88 18.40 -6.95
C GLN A 101 7.59 19.01 -5.74
N TYR A 102 7.01 18.85 -4.55
CA TYR A 102 7.52 19.43 -3.31
C TYR A 102 7.40 18.46 -2.13
N ARG A 103 8.17 18.73 -1.07
CA ARG A 103 7.96 18.18 0.27
C ARG A 103 7.24 19.21 1.14
N LEU A 104 6.42 18.73 2.08
CA LEU A 104 5.73 19.58 3.05
C LEU A 104 6.56 19.71 4.32
N LYS A 105 6.73 20.94 4.80
CA LYS A 105 7.55 21.30 5.96
C LYS A 105 6.71 21.68 7.17
N SER A 106 5.70 22.52 6.99
CA SER A 106 4.85 22.99 8.08
C SER A 106 3.49 23.48 7.59
N PHE A 107 2.60 23.81 8.52
CA PHE A 107 1.38 24.56 8.25
C PHE A 107 1.59 26.03 8.61
N GLY A 108 1.02 26.94 7.81
CA GLY A 108 0.97 28.37 8.07
C GLY A 108 -0.38 28.84 8.61
N CYS A 109 -0.57 30.16 8.65
CA CYS A 109 -1.87 30.77 8.97
C CYS A 109 -2.92 30.52 7.86
N PRO A 110 -4.21 30.78 8.12
CA PRO A 110 -5.27 30.70 7.10
C PRO A 110 -4.92 31.46 5.83
N ALA A 111 -5.33 30.97 4.66
CA ALA A 111 -5.05 31.61 3.38
C ALA A 111 -5.62 33.05 3.28
N SER A 112 -6.71 33.35 4.00
CA SER A 112 -7.25 34.71 4.16
C SER A 112 -6.31 35.67 4.90
N GLU A 113 -5.43 35.15 5.74
CA GLU A 113 -4.54 35.93 6.60
C GLU A 113 -3.08 35.90 6.13
N HIS A 114 -2.69 34.85 5.41
CA HIS A 114 -1.34 34.71 4.87
C HIS A 114 -1.06 35.80 3.84
N LYS A 115 0.09 36.49 3.98
CA LYS A 115 0.49 37.59 3.10
C LYS A 115 1.78 37.26 2.35
N TYR A 116 1.74 37.40 1.03
CA TYR A 116 2.93 37.38 0.18
C TYR A 116 3.48 38.79 0.00
N THR A 117 4.80 38.91 -0.04
CA THR A 117 5.47 40.17 -0.41
C THR A 117 5.69 40.19 -1.92
N ILE A 118 5.07 41.15 -2.60
CA ILE A 118 5.29 41.47 -4.02
C ILE A 118 6.12 42.75 -4.10
N ASN A 119 7.21 42.74 -4.89
CA ASN A 119 8.03 43.90 -5.23
C ASN A 119 8.45 44.76 -4.01
N GLU A 120 9.27 44.16 -3.14
CA GLU A 120 10.04 44.80 -2.05
C GLU A 120 9.25 45.54 -0.95
N SER A 121 7.93 45.73 -1.07
CA SER A 121 7.14 46.38 0.00
C SER A 121 5.62 46.15 -0.05
N LYS A 122 5.04 45.70 -1.16
CA LYS A 122 3.59 45.50 -1.25
C LYS A 122 3.21 44.12 -0.71
N GLN A 123 2.40 44.09 0.34
CA GLN A 123 1.80 42.85 0.81
C GLN A 123 0.45 42.59 0.13
N ILE A 124 0.22 41.35 -0.26
CA ILE A 124 -1.04 40.86 -0.83
C ILE A 124 -1.45 39.59 -0.07
N THR A 125 -2.73 39.38 0.19
CA THR A 125 -3.16 38.13 0.83
C THR A 125 -3.00 36.95 -0.13
N ALA A 126 -2.97 35.71 0.37
CA ALA A 126 -2.92 34.56 -0.51
C ALA A 126 -4.18 34.47 -1.39
N VAL A 127 -5.36 34.78 -0.83
CA VAL A 127 -6.62 34.85 -1.60
C VAL A 127 -6.51 35.83 -2.76
N ASP A 128 -6.03 37.05 -2.51
CA ASP A 128 -5.87 38.07 -3.56
C ASP A 128 -4.79 37.69 -4.57
N TYR A 129 -3.67 37.11 -4.12
CA TYR A 129 -2.59 36.68 -5.00
C TYR A 129 -3.07 35.65 -6.02
N PHE A 130 -3.70 34.56 -5.56
CA PHE A 130 -4.15 33.49 -6.44
C PHE A 130 -5.29 33.95 -7.36
N ARG A 131 -6.17 34.83 -6.88
CA ARG A 131 -7.22 35.45 -7.71
C ARG A 131 -6.65 36.37 -8.77
N ASP A 132 -5.82 37.33 -8.41
CA ASP A 132 -5.39 38.40 -9.31
C ASP A 132 -4.27 37.96 -10.26
N LYS A 133 -3.37 37.07 -9.81
CA LYS A 133 -2.19 36.63 -10.59
C LYS A 133 -2.40 35.33 -11.34
N LEU A 134 -3.21 34.42 -10.80
CA LEU A 134 -3.40 33.09 -11.35
C LEU A 134 -4.86 32.83 -11.79
N ASN A 135 -5.77 33.78 -11.58
CA ASN A 135 -7.20 33.64 -11.89
C ASN A 135 -7.85 32.43 -11.18
N ILE A 136 -7.41 32.17 -9.95
CA ILE A 136 -7.91 31.07 -9.11
C ILE A 136 -8.65 31.67 -7.91
N CYS A 137 -9.95 31.42 -7.82
CA CYS A 137 -10.75 31.77 -6.65
C CYS A 137 -10.63 30.66 -5.60
N LEU A 138 -10.06 31.00 -4.44
CA LEU A 138 -9.92 30.05 -3.35
C LEU A 138 -11.28 29.76 -2.69
N CYS A 139 -11.64 28.48 -2.56
CA CYS A 139 -12.93 28.06 -2.00
C CYS A 139 -12.89 27.92 -0.48
N ASN A 140 -11.72 27.63 0.08
CA ASN A 140 -11.54 27.37 1.51
C ASN A 140 -10.51 28.32 2.13
N PRO A 141 -10.75 29.66 2.11
CA PRO A 141 -9.77 30.64 2.55
C PRO A 141 -9.46 30.59 4.05
N HIS A 142 -10.36 30.01 4.86
CA HIS A 142 -10.17 29.78 6.29
C HIS A 142 -9.21 28.62 6.60
N LEU A 143 -8.90 27.76 5.63
CA LEU A 143 -7.93 26.68 5.80
C LEU A 143 -6.50 27.20 5.71
N PRO A 144 -5.55 26.55 6.41
CA PRO A 144 -4.16 27.00 6.42
C PRO A 144 -3.50 26.88 5.05
N VAL A 145 -2.54 27.76 4.79
CA VAL A 145 -1.52 27.47 3.77
C VAL A 145 -0.55 26.41 4.29
N VAL A 146 0.11 25.68 3.40
CA VAL A 146 1.18 24.75 3.74
C VAL A 146 2.52 25.30 3.25
N GLU A 147 3.54 25.23 4.10
CA GLU A 147 4.92 25.51 3.74
C GLU A 147 5.49 24.29 3.04
N VAL A 148 5.97 24.47 1.82
CA VAL A 148 6.57 23.42 0.99
C VAL A 148 7.93 23.85 0.48
N TYR A 149 8.81 22.88 0.21
CA TYR A 149 10.14 23.14 -0.32
C TYR A 149 10.48 22.13 -1.41
N ASN A 150 11.38 22.53 -2.31
CA ASN A 150 11.92 21.64 -3.31
C ASN A 150 13.05 20.82 -2.67
N SER A 151 13.10 19.51 -2.88
CA SER A 151 14.18 18.68 -2.31
C SER A 151 15.57 19.05 -2.81
N ASN A 152 15.67 19.75 -3.94
CA ASN A 152 16.94 20.23 -4.48
C ASN A 152 17.42 21.53 -3.82
N ASP A 153 16.53 22.25 -3.11
CA ASP A 153 16.84 23.49 -2.39
C ASP A 153 15.94 23.63 -1.16
N GLU A 154 16.41 23.08 -0.03
CA GLU A 154 15.66 23.08 1.23
C GLU A 154 15.58 24.46 1.90
N ASN A 155 16.49 25.37 1.53
CA ASN A 155 16.51 26.72 2.09
C ASN A 155 15.40 27.60 1.51
N GLN A 156 14.92 27.28 0.32
CA GLN A 156 13.82 27.98 -0.32
C GLN A 156 12.48 27.30 -0.03
N SER A 157 11.62 28.00 0.70
CA SER A 157 10.27 27.54 1.02
C SER A 157 9.21 28.41 0.34
N TYR A 158 8.10 27.79 -0.02
CA TYR A 158 6.94 28.39 -0.65
C TYR A 158 5.72 28.10 0.20
N PHE A 159 4.79 29.05 0.31
CA PHE A 159 3.51 28.81 0.97
C PHE A 159 2.44 28.61 -0.08
N LEU A 160 1.66 27.54 0.00
CA LEU A 160 0.61 27.22 -0.94
C LEU A 160 -0.71 26.97 -0.20
N PRO A 161 -1.86 27.48 -0.68
CA PRO A 161 -3.16 27.11 -0.15
C PRO A 161 -3.35 25.59 -0.23
N ILE A 162 -3.80 24.98 0.88
CA ILE A 162 -3.91 23.52 0.99
C ILE A 162 -4.79 22.89 -0.11
N GLU A 163 -5.79 23.63 -0.61
CA GLU A 163 -6.68 23.17 -1.68
C GLU A 163 -6.04 23.09 -3.06
N LEU A 164 -4.84 23.63 -3.26
CA LEU A 164 -4.12 23.55 -4.53
C LEU A 164 -3.05 22.45 -4.55
N VAL A 165 -2.88 21.75 -3.43
CA VAL A 165 -1.84 20.74 -3.23
C VAL A 165 -2.46 19.36 -3.36
N ASN A 166 -1.86 18.47 -4.16
CA ASN A 166 -2.30 17.08 -4.30
C ASN A 166 -1.18 16.14 -3.83
N VAL A 167 -1.55 14.97 -3.32
CA VAL A 167 -0.58 13.90 -3.02
C VAL A 167 -0.05 13.35 -4.34
N ASP A 168 1.28 13.27 -4.53
CA ASP A 168 1.85 12.72 -5.78
C ASP A 168 1.43 11.26 -5.98
N LYS A 169 1.21 10.90 -7.25
CA LYS A 169 0.82 9.54 -7.63
C LYS A 169 1.97 8.56 -7.41
N GLY A 170 1.61 7.32 -7.11
CA GLY A 170 2.60 6.24 -7.02
C GLY A 170 3.34 6.16 -5.70
N GLN A 171 2.84 6.84 -4.67
CA GLN A 171 3.39 6.77 -3.33
C GLN A 171 2.76 5.64 -2.55
N THR A 172 3.59 4.83 -1.92
CA THR A 172 3.13 3.69 -1.14
C THR A 172 2.44 4.13 0.13
N ASN A 173 1.37 3.42 0.49
CA ASN A 173 0.73 3.61 1.76
C ASN A 173 1.68 3.27 2.92
N LEU A 174 1.78 4.16 3.89
CA LEU A 174 2.67 4.03 5.04
C LEU A 174 1.97 3.47 6.29
N GLN A 175 0.64 3.46 6.28
CA GLN A 175 -0.17 3.13 7.46
C GLN A 175 -0.64 1.68 7.44
N SER A 176 -0.92 1.14 8.62
CA SER A 176 -1.59 -0.16 8.73
C SER A 176 -2.94 -0.13 8.03
N LEU A 177 -3.26 -1.23 7.37
CA LEU A 177 -4.54 -1.40 6.69
C LEU A 177 -5.59 -1.89 7.68
N THR A 178 -6.84 -1.49 7.47
CA THR A 178 -7.96 -2.01 8.25
C THR A 178 -8.28 -3.46 7.85
N PRO A 179 -8.96 -4.25 8.71
CA PRO A 179 -9.38 -5.60 8.35
C PRO A 179 -10.22 -5.66 7.06
N ALA A 180 -11.07 -4.65 6.83
CA ALA A 180 -11.86 -4.53 5.61
C ALA A 180 -11.00 -4.27 4.37
N GLN A 181 -9.96 -3.43 4.48
CA GLN A 181 -8.99 -3.21 3.40
C GLN A 181 -8.18 -4.49 3.13
N HIS A 182 -7.74 -5.20 4.17
CA HIS A 182 -7.05 -6.49 4.03
C HIS A 182 -7.92 -7.53 3.29
N ALA A 183 -9.20 -7.66 3.66
CA ALA A 183 -10.12 -8.58 3.00
C ALA A 183 -10.33 -8.25 1.50
N LYS A 184 -10.39 -6.96 1.14
CA LYS A 184 -10.44 -6.52 -0.27
C LYS A 184 -9.17 -6.91 -1.04
N ILE A 185 -8.00 -6.71 -0.43
CA ILE A 185 -6.71 -7.11 -1.01
C ILE A 185 -6.68 -8.62 -1.22
N GLU A 186 -6.98 -9.40 -0.19
CA GLU A 186 -6.98 -10.87 -0.25
C GLU A 186 -7.91 -11.37 -1.36
N LYS A 187 -9.12 -10.82 -1.45
CA LYS A 187 -10.07 -11.17 -2.52
C LYS A 187 -9.51 -10.89 -3.92
N LYS A 188 -8.70 -9.83 -4.09
CA LYS A 188 -8.08 -9.49 -5.37
C LYS A 188 -6.82 -10.32 -5.67
N THR A 189 -6.05 -10.68 -4.66
CA THR A 189 -4.76 -11.38 -4.85
C THR A 189 -4.90 -12.90 -4.92
N VAL A 190 -5.95 -13.46 -4.33
CA VAL A 190 -6.26 -14.90 -4.36
C VAL A 190 -6.89 -15.27 -5.70
N VAL A 191 -6.04 -15.72 -6.62
CA VAL A 191 -6.43 -16.27 -7.93
C VAL A 191 -5.98 -17.72 -8.08
N SER A 192 -6.64 -18.46 -8.98
CA SER A 192 -6.27 -19.84 -9.31
C SER A 192 -4.85 -19.91 -9.91
N PRO A 193 -4.19 -21.08 -9.88
CA PRO A 193 -2.89 -21.25 -10.54
C PRO A 193 -2.91 -20.93 -12.03
N GLU A 194 -3.99 -21.27 -12.73
CA GLU A 194 -4.15 -21.00 -14.17
C GLU A 194 -4.23 -19.49 -14.44
N GLU A 195 -5.03 -18.75 -13.67
CA GLU A 195 -5.13 -17.31 -13.81
C GLU A 195 -3.79 -16.64 -13.45
N ARG A 196 -3.13 -17.08 -12.37
CA ARG A 196 -1.81 -16.56 -12.02
C ARG A 196 -0.78 -16.79 -13.12
N TYR A 197 -0.79 -17.96 -13.76
CA TYR A 197 0.06 -18.24 -14.91
C TYR A 197 -0.21 -17.26 -16.06
N LYS A 198 -1.48 -17.04 -16.43
CA LYS A 198 -1.86 -16.07 -17.47
C LYS A 198 -1.38 -14.66 -17.15
N MET A 199 -1.52 -14.23 -15.89
CA MET A 199 -1.04 -12.92 -15.43
C MET A 199 0.48 -12.78 -15.57
N ILE A 200 1.25 -13.79 -15.17
CA ILE A 200 2.71 -13.78 -15.31
C ILE A 200 3.12 -13.77 -16.78
N ARG A 201 2.46 -14.58 -17.63
CA ARG A 201 2.69 -14.58 -19.09
C ARG A 201 2.42 -13.22 -19.71
N HIS A 202 1.34 -12.56 -19.29
CA HIS A 202 1.02 -11.21 -19.74
C HIS A 202 2.13 -10.22 -19.37
N ILE A 203 2.60 -10.22 -18.11
CA ILE A 203 3.73 -9.39 -17.68
C ILE A 203 4.97 -9.66 -18.55
N VAL A 204 5.35 -10.92 -18.76
CA VAL A 204 6.53 -11.30 -19.55
C VAL A 204 6.43 -10.76 -20.99
N ASN A 205 5.25 -10.89 -21.60
CA ASN A 205 5.00 -10.41 -22.97
C ASN A 205 5.05 -8.88 -23.05
N GLU A 206 4.42 -8.17 -22.11
CA GLU A 206 4.45 -6.70 -22.06
C GLU A 206 5.85 -6.14 -21.84
N ARG A 207 6.70 -6.85 -21.10
CA ARG A 207 8.08 -6.41 -20.82
C ARG A 207 8.98 -6.47 -22.04
N GLY A 208 8.70 -7.35 -22.99
CA GLY A 208 9.46 -7.45 -24.23
C GLY A 208 10.98 -7.53 -24.00
N PHE A 209 11.45 -8.37 -23.07
CA PHE A 209 12.86 -8.37 -22.61
C PHE A 209 13.88 -8.37 -23.75
N ASN A 210 13.68 -9.15 -24.81
CA ASN A 210 14.60 -9.22 -25.96
C ASN A 210 14.60 -7.97 -26.85
N GLN A 211 13.72 -6.99 -26.58
CA GLN A 211 13.68 -5.69 -27.25
C GLN A 211 14.39 -4.61 -26.44
N ASP A 212 14.68 -4.86 -25.16
CA ASP A 212 15.35 -3.92 -24.25
C ASP A 212 16.78 -3.63 -24.73
N LEU A 213 17.11 -2.34 -24.85
CA LEU A 213 18.40 -1.89 -25.38
C LEU A 213 19.57 -2.24 -24.47
N TYR A 214 19.36 -2.25 -23.15
CA TYR A 214 20.42 -2.63 -22.21
C TYR A 214 20.69 -4.13 -22.31
N LEU A 215 19.65 -4.97 -22.33
CA LEU A 215 19.85 -6.41 -22.46
C LEU A 215 20.58 -6.77 -23.77
N LYS A 216 20.27 -6.08 -24.88
CA LYS A 216 20.99 -6.23 -26.14
C LYS A 216 22.47 -5.84 -26.05
N GLU A 217 22.79 -4.73 -25.38
CA GLU A 217 24.18 -4.27 -25.22
C GLU A 217 25.03 -5.28 -24.43
N PHE A 218 24.42 -6.00 -23.48
CA PHE A 218 25.10 -7.04 -22.70
C PHE A 218 25.01 -8.44 -23.33
N ASP A 219 24.52 -8.57 -24.57
CA ASP A 219 24.27 -9.84 -25.25
C ASP A 219 23.42 -10.84 -24.41
N ILE A 220 22.48 -10.31 -23.61
CA ILE A 220 21.59 -11.11 -22.77
C ILE A 220 20.27 -11.36 -23.52
N THR A 221 19.95 -12.64 -23.74
CA THR A 221 18.66 -13.06 -24.27
C THR A 221 17.86 -13.80 -23.20
N VAL A 222 16.56 -13.52 -23.12
CA VAL A 222 15.63 -14.19 -22.21
C VAL A 222 14.69 -15.08 -23.03
N ASN A 223 14.59 -16.37 -22.69
CA ASN A 223 13.50 -17.20 -23.21
C ASN A 223 12.19 -16.76 -22.53
N ALA A 224 11.46 -15.88 -23.21
CA ALA A 224 10.19 -15.32 -22.74
C ALA A 224 8.98 -16.13 -23.23
N ASP A 225 9.16 -17.09 -24.13
CA ASP A 225 8.06 -17.83 -24.76
C ASP A 225 7.60 -19.01 -23.91
N GLU A 226 8.50 -19.57 -23.09
CA GLU A 226 8.23 -20.75 -22.29
C GLU A 226 8.68 -20.57 -20.83
N MET A 227 7.96 -21.19 -19.89
CA MET A 227 8.45 -21.35 -18.53
C MET A 227 9.30 -22.62 -18.43
N ILE A 228 10.30 -22.61 -17.56
CA ILE A 228 11.14 -23.80 -17.33
C ILE A 228 10.27 -24.96 -16.85
N MET A 229 10.36 -26.08 -17.55
CA MET A 229 9.71 -27.33 -17.18
C MET A 229 10.58 -28.12 -16.23
N LEU A 230 10.08 -28.39 -15.03
CA LEU A 230 10.80 -29.11 -13.99
C LEU A 230 10.16 -30.49 -13.72
N PRO A 231 10.95 -31.57 -13.64
CA PRO A 231 10.44 -32.86 -13.22
C PRO A 231 10.06 -32.80 -11.73
N ALA A 232 8.77 -32.99 -11.43
CA ALA A 232 8.26 -33.04 -10.07
C ALA A 232 7.97 -34.49 -9.63
N ARG A 233 8.01 -34.74 -8.31
CA ARG A 233 7.63 -36.03 -7.72
C ARG A 233 6.61 -35.81 -6.61
N ILE A 234 5.55 -36.62 -6.60
CA ILE A 234 4.56 -36.63 -5.52
C ILE A 234 5.02 -37.66 -4.50
N LEU A 235 5.44 -37.20 -3.31
CA LEU A 235 5.83 -38.09 -2.23
C LEU A 235 4.60 -38.82 -1.66
N PRO A 236 4.76 -40.08 -1.20
CA PRO A 236 3.68 -40.81 -0.57
C PRO A 236 3.23 -40.10 0.71
N ARG A 237 1.91 -40.11 0.96
CA ARG A 237 1.33 -39.48 2.15
C ARG A 237 1.78 -40.23 3.41
N PRO A 238 2.12 -39.53 4.50
CA PRO A 238 2.42 -40.20 5.76
C PRO A 238 1.16 -40.89 6.31
N LYS A 239 1.37 -41.95 7.10
CA LYS A 239 0.31 -42.61 7.85
C LYS A 239 0.17 -41.91 9.20
N ILE A 240 -0.99 -41.36 9.49
CA ILE A 240 -1.25 -40.69 10.77
C ILE A 240 -1.93 -41.69 11.71
N LYS A 241 -1.29 -41.98 12.84
CA LYS A 241 -1.70 -43.03 13.77
C LYS A 241 -2.40 -42.41 14.98
N TYR A 242 -3.60 -42.90 15.28
CA TYR A 242 -4.39 -42.52 16.46
C TYR A 242 -4.88 -43.78 17.20
N LYS A 243 -5.42 -43.60 18.40
CA LYS A 243 -6.08 -44.68 19.14
C LYS A 243 -7.53 -44.82 18.68
N SER A 244 -7.99 -46.05 18.47
CA SER A 244 -9.40 -46.31 18.14
C SER A 244 -10.32 -45.77 19.23
N SER A 245 -11.36 -45.04 18.81
CA SER A 245 -12.44 -44.61 19.71
C SER A 245 -13.41 -45.74 20.05
N HIS A 246 -13.39 -46.86 19.31
CA HIS A 246 -14.34 -47.97 19.43
C HIS A 246 -13.97 -49.06 20.44
N GLY A 247 -13.08 -48.78 21.40
CA GLY A 247 -12.87 -49.66 22.56
C GLY A 247 -12.08 -50.93 22.29
N ASP A 248 -11.52 -51.13 21.09
CA ASP A 248 -10.57 -52.21 20.83
C ASP A 248 -9.28 -51.96 21.62
N LEU A 249 -9.01 -52.84 22.59
CA LEU A 249 -7.96 -52.72 23.62
C LEU A 249 -6.52 -52.63 23.06
N ASP A 250 -6.31 -52.86 21.77
CA ASP A 250 -5.01 -52.73 21.08
C ASP A 250 -5.11 -52.02 19.71
N GLY A 251 -6.27 -51.42 19.41
CA GLY A 251 -6.59 -50.93 18.06
C GLY A 251 -6.03 -49.54 17.79
N HIS A 252 -4.88 -49.43 17.13
CA HIS A 252 -4.52 -48.19 16.47
C HIS A 252 -5.21 -48.08 15.11
N VAL A 253 -5.73 -46.88 14.81
CA VAL A 253 -6.33 -46.57 13.52
C VAL A 253 -5.41 -45.65 12.73
N ILE A 254 -5.37 -45.84 11.42
CA ILE A 254 -4.65 -44.98 10.50
C ILE A 254 -5.64 -44.03 9.84
N GLU A 255 -5.49 -42.73 10.12
CA GLU A 255 -6.33 -41.71 9.50
C GLU A 255 -5.94 -41.49 8.05
N ARG A 256 -6.97 -41.30 7.21
CA ARG A 256 -6.78 -41.07 5.79
C ARG A 256 -6.42 -39.61 5.54
N VAL A 257 -5.15 -39.37 5.18
CA VAL A 257 -4.70 -38.05 4.69
C VAL A 257 -5.19 -37.84 3.26
N GLN A 258 -5.90 -36.74 3.01
CA GLN A 258 -6.31 -36.26 1.70
C GLN A 258 -5.70 -34.89 1.43
N ILE A 259 -4.80 -34.80 0.44
CA ILE A 259 -4.15 -33.54 0.03
C ILE A 259 -3.56 -32.79 1.25
N GLY A 260 -2.78 -33.50 2.06
CA GLY A 260 -2.14 -32.93 3.26
C GLY A 260 -3.08 -32.64 4.45
N LYS A 261 -4.38 -32.95 4.34
CA LYS A 261 -5.38 -32.75 5.41
C LYS A 261 -5.90 -34.08 5.93
N TRP A 262 -6.23 -34.14 7.22
CA TRP A 262 -6.96 -35.25 7.84
C TRP A 262 -7.90 -34.68 8.90
N CYS A 263 -8.98 -35.40 9.20
CA CYS A 263 -9.87 -35.08 10.32
C CYS A 263 -9.53 -35.99 11.49
N LEU A 264 -9.68 -35.48 12.71
CA LEU A 264 -9.57 -36.28 13.91
C LEU A 264 -10.92 -36.95 14.20
N ASN A 265 -11.08 -38.21 13.78
CA ASN A 265 -12.28 -39.01 14.08
C ASN A 265 -12.04 -40.00 15.24
N ASN A 266 -10.78 -40.12 15.67
CA ASN A 266 -10.29 -41.08 16.66
C ASN A 266 -9.68 -40.36 17.87
N CYS A 267 -9.26 -41.13 18.88
CA CYS A 267 -8.70 -40.59 20.11
C CYS A 267 -7.20 -40.27 19.95
N PHE A 268 -6.73 -39.23 20.64
CA PHE A 268 -5.29 -38.93 20.75
C PHE A 268 -4.51 -40.17 21.19
N ASP A 269 -3.35 -40.40 20.58
CA ASP A 269 -2.48 -41.54 20.89
C ASP A 269 -2.02 -41.53 22.36
N LYS A 270 -1.72 -40.33 22.87
CA LYS A 270 -1.46 -40.08 24.28
C LYS A 270 -2.47 -39.05 24.80
N THR A 271 -3.20 -39.42 25.83
CA THR A 271 -4.17 -38.57 26.52
C THR A 271 -3.64 -38.17 27.89
N TYR A 272 -4.03 -36.99 28.35
CA TYR A 272 -3.76 -36.50 29.69
C TYR A 272 -5.07 -36.14 30.39
N GLU A 273 -5.15 -36.43 31.67
CA GLU A 273 -6.28 -36.06 32.51
C GLU A 273 -6.18 -34.58 32.88
N ILE A 274 -7.19 -33.78 32.51
CA ILE A 274 -7.29 -32.38 32.92
C ILE A 274 -7.95 -32.35 34.30
N ARG A 275 -7.15 -32.14 35.35
CA ARG A 275 -7.62 -32.13 36.75
C ARG A 275 -8.11 -30.77 37.22
N THR A 276 -7.44 -29.71 36.77
CA THR A 276 -7.73 -28.32 37.18
C THR A 276 -7.72 -27.43 35.95
N TRP A 277 -8.80 -26.69 35.77
CA TRP A 277 -8.95 -25.70 34.72
C TRP A 277 -9.84 -24.56 35.23
N ALA A 278 -9.68 -23.37 34.65
CA ALA A 278 -10.52 -22.22 34.94
C ALA A 278 -10.92 -21.56 33.62
N VAL A 279 -12.11 -20.99 33.57
CA VAL A 279 -12.56 -20.14 32.47
C VAL A 279 -12.68 -18.73 32.99
N VAL A 280 -12.00 -17.81 32.31
CA VAL A 280 -12.17 -16.38 32.53
C VAL A 280 -12.97 -15.83 31.37
N PHE A 281 -14.18 -15.39 31.67
CA PHE A 281 -15.00 -14.67 30.72
C PHE A 281 -14.71 -13.17 30.86
N VAL A 282 -14.11 -12.58 29.83
CA VAL A 282 -13.90 -11.12 29.76
C VAL A 282 -15.02 -10.54 28.89
N SER A 283 -15.97 -9.86 29.53
CA SER A 283 -17.03 -9.12 28.84
C SER A 283 -16.44 -7.86 28.20
N PRO A 284 -16.83 -7.48 26.97
CA PRO A 284 -16.43 -6.23 26.33
C PRO A 284 -17.18 -4.99 26.88
N HIS A 285 -18.00 -5.12 27.92
CA HIS A 285 -18.63 -3.98 28.60
C HIS A 285 -17.93 -3.76 29.94
N GLU A 286 -17.39 -2.56 30.14
CA GLU A 286 -17.01 -2.08 31.46
C GLU A 286 -18.23 -2.19 32.37
N PRO A 287 -18.09 -2.74 33.60
CA PRO A 287 -19.14 -2.57 34.59
C PRO A 287 -19.28 -1.07 34.82
N ASN A 288 -20.49 -0.54 34.60
CA ASN A 288 -20.82 0.79 35.08
C ASN A 288 -20.63 0.77 36.61
N ASP A 289 -19.52 1.35 37.08
CA ASP A 289 -19.30 1.60 38.49
C ASP A 289 -20.44 2.50 38.98
N HIS A 290 -21.22 1.96 39.93
CA HIS A 290 -22.24 2.67 40.69
C HIS A 290 -21.62 3.38 41.89
#